data_AF-A0A4Q5XXR4-F1
#
_entry.id   AF-A0A4Q5XXR4-F1
#
_cell.length_a   1.000
_cell.length_b   1.000
_cell.length_c   1.000
_cell.angle_alpha   90.00
_cell.angle_beta   90.00
_cell.angle_gamma   90.00
#
_symmetry.space_group_name_H-M   'P 1'
#
loop_
_entity.id
_entity.type
_entity.pdbx_description
1 polymer ?
#
loop_
_entity_poly.entity_id
_entity_poly.type
_entity_poly.pdbx_seq_one_letter_code
_entity_poly.pdbx_strand_id
1 'polypeptide(L)'
;MPFGFLTRARTKTAKPDASASASELRVDVHAQLLPGSQDGTDSVEHSISLLRELSALGFRKVVATLHIMDGFYQNTTDSIFAAASILKYELQKLKINIEVEVAAE
;
A
#
# COMPACT_ATOMS: atom_id res chain seq x y z
N MET A 1 31.02 -29.23 -34.33
CA MET A 1 30.07 -28.22 -34.87
C MET A 1 30.25 -26.95 -34.05
N PRO A 2 30.69 -25.82 -34.63
CA PRO A 2 30.86 -24.59 -33.86
C PRO A 2 29.51 -23.86 -33.79
N PHE A 3 29.04 -23.56 -32.58
CA PHE A 3 27.88 -22.71 -32.35
C PHE A 3 28.24 -21.24 -32.63
N GLY A 4 28.21 -20.86 -33.91
CA GLY A 4 28.26 -19.47 -34.35
C GLY A 4 26.84 -18.89 -34.38
N PHE A 5 26.25 -18.58 -33.24
CA PHE A 5 24.95 -17.92 -33.20
C PHE A 5 24.93 -16.83 -32.12
N LEU A 6 24.82 -15.59 -32.61
CA LEU A 6 24.40 -14.37 -31.90
C LEU A 6 25.46 -13.56 -31.14
N THR A 7 26.44 -13.00 -31.85
CA THR A 7 26.96 -11.67 -31.49
C THR A 7 25.93 -10.61 -31.90
N ARG A 8 24.94 -10.38 -31.03
CA ARG A 8 24.00 -9.26 -31.19
C ARG A 8 24.76 -7.96 -30.95
N ALA A 9 25.00 -7.19 -32.01
CA ALA A 9 25.52 -5.83 -31.89
C ALA A 9 24.53 -5.02 -31.03
N ARG A 10 24.94 -4.67 -29.81
CA ARG A 10 24.21 -3.72 -28.97
C ARG A 10 24.34 -2.35 -29.62
N THR A 11 23.34 -1.94 -30.38
CA THR A 11 23.10 -0.52 -30.61
C THR A 11 22.93 0.12 -29.24
N LYS A 12 23.88 1.00 -28.90
CA LYS A 12 23.89 1.77 -27.66
C LYS A 12 22.70 2.73 -27.70
N THR A 13 21.52 2.25 -27.31
CA THR A 13 20.37 3.12 -27.07
C THR A 13 20.79 4.12 -25.99
N ALA A 14 20.59 5.40 -26.26
CA ALA A 14 20.89 6.48 -25.34
C ALA A 14 20.33 6.13 -23.96
N LYS A 15 21.17 6.35 -22.93
CA LYS A 15 20.76 6.25 -21.52
C LYS A 15 19.50 7.12 -21.39
N PRO A 16 18.34 6.57 -20.98
CA PRO A 16 17.18 7.42 -20.74
C PRO A 16 17.63 8.45 -19.73
N ASP A 17 17.36 9.73 -20.03
CA ASP A 17 17.73 10.83 -19.16
C ASP A 17 17.36 10.48 -17.73
N ALA A 18 18.27 10.74 -16.79
CA ALA A 18 18.07 10.51 -15.36
C ALA A 18 16.97 11.43 -14.75
N SER A 19 16.07 11.94 -15.59
CA SER A 19 14.86 12.68 -15.27
C SER A 19 13.59 11.87 -15.54
N ALA A 20 13.69 10.54 -15.65
CA ALA A 20 12.58 9.70 -15.24
C ALA A 20 12.40 9.93 -13.73
N SER A 21 11.68 11.02 -13.39
CA SER A 21 11.02 11.16 -12.10
C SER A 21 10.37 9.81 -11.87
N ALA A 22 10.85 9.06 -10.86
CA ALA A 22 10.23 7.81 -10.47
C ALA A 22 8.74 8.10 -10.41
N SER A 23 7.98 7.51 -11.34
CA SER A 23 6.56 7.76 -11.54
C SER A 23 5.93 7.86 -10.17
N GLU A 24 5.48 9.06 -9.78
CA GLU A 24 5.16 9.41 -8.39
C GLU A 24 4.41 8.26 -7.72
N LEU A 25 5.11 7.50 -6.87
CA LEU A 25 4.52 6.35 -6.20
C LEU A 25 3.47 6.89 -5.24
N ARG A 26 2.21 6.81 -5.66
CA ARG A 26 1.04 7.38 -4.98
C ARG A 26 0.24 6.32 -4.24
N VAL A 27 0.56 5.04 -4.41
CA VAL A 27 -0.20 3.93 -3.84
C VAL A 27 0.73 3.10 -2.97
N ASP A 28 0.35 2.97 -1.71
CA ASP A 28 0.90 1.93 -0.83
C ASP A 28 0.01 0.69 -0.94
N VAL A 29 0.61 -0.46 -1.21
CA VAL A 29 -0.10 -1.72 -1.45
C VAL A 29 -0.07 -2.67 -0.25
N HIS A 30 0.70 -2.34 0.79
CA HIS A 30 0.94 -3.23 1.89
C HIS A 30 1.18 -2.46 3.18
N ALA A 31 0.13 -2.32 3.99
CA ALA A 31 0.21 -1.61 5.26
C ALA A 31 -0.74 -2.21 6.32
N GLN A 32 -0.27 -2.26 7.57
CA GLN A 32 -1.07 -2.74 8.70
C GLN A 32 -1.71 -1.55 9.45
N LEU A 33 -2.64 -0.86 8.78
CA LEU A 33 -3.21 0.41 9.28
C LEU A 33 -4.65 0.31 9.81
N LEU A 34 -5.23 -0.89 9.87
CA LEU A 34 -6.60 -1.04 10.34
C LEU A 34 -6.67 -0.98 11.87
N PRO A 35 -7.58 -0.17 12.45
CA PRO A 35 -7.67 0.00 13.90
C PRO A 35 -8.22 -1.24 14.59
N GLY A 36 -7.63 -1.59 15.73
CA GLY A 36 -8.15 -2.66 16.60
C GLY A 36 -8.00 -4.08 16.04
N SER A 37 -7.23 -4.28 14.97
CA SER A 37 -6.76 -5.60 14.53
C SER A 37 -5.50 -5.98 15.32
N GLN A 38 -5.26 -7.28 15.50
CA GLN A 38 -4.13 -7.83 16.26
C GLN A 38 -2.74 -7.38 15.73
N ASP A 39 -2.63 -7.12 14.43
CA ASP A 39 -1.40 -6.56 13.81
C ASP A 39 -1.56 -5.11 13.36
N GLY A 40 -2.75 -4.53 13.55
CA GLY A 40 -3.05 -3.18 13.08
C GLY A 40 -2.60 -2.10 14.06
N THR A 41 -3.12 -0.91 13.86
CA THR A 41 -2.87 0.22 14.77
C THR A 41 -3.72 0.11 16.04
N ASP A 42 -3.15 0.53 17.17
CA ASP A 42 -3.80 0.48 18.49
C ASP A 42 -5.15 1.21 18.56
N SER A 43 -5.31 2.30 17.79
CA SER A 43 -6.52 3.12 17.80
C SER A 43 -6.81 3.74 16.44
N VAL A 44 -8.07 4.16 16.26
CA VAL A 44 -8.53 4.87 15.05
C VAL A 44 -7.76 6.18 14.86
N GLU A 45 -7.47 6.90 15.94
CA GLU A 45 -6.70 8.14 15.92
C GLU A 45 -5.27 7.91 15.43
N HIS A 46 -4.65 6.80 15.83
CA HIS A 46 -3.31 6.45 15.38
C HIS A 46 -3.30 6.14 13.87
N SER A 47 -4.27 5.36 13.37
CA SER A 47 -4.41 5.11 11.92
C SER A 47 -4.58 6.40 11.13
N ILE A 48 -5.40 7.32 11.63
CA ILE A 48 -5.66 8.62 11.00
C ILE A 48 -4.39 9.47 10.94
N SER A 49 -3.59 9.47 12.00
CA SER A 49 -2.31 10.20 12.03
C SER A 49 -1.38 9.70 10.93
N LEU A 50 -1.22 8.38 10.82
CA LEU A 50 -0.38 7.75 9.79
C LEU A 50 -0.90 8.05 8.38
N LEU A 51 -2.20 7.93 8.15
CA LEU A 51 -2.81 8.23 6.85
C LEU A 51 -2.72 9.70 6.46
N ARG A 52 -2.73 10.61 7.45
CA ARG A 52 -2.50 12.03 7.23
C ARG A 52 -1.07 12.32 6.81
N GLU A 53 -0.10 11.67 7.45
CA GLU A 53 1.32 11.76 7.08
C GLU A 53 1.56 11.18 5.68
N LEU A 54 1.01 10.00 5.38
CA LEU A 54 1.06 9.41 4.04
C LEU A 54 0.45 10.35 2.98
N SER A 55 -0.71 10.95 3.28
CA SER A 55 -1.32 11.93 2.38
C SER A 55 -0.42 13.16 2.17
N ALA A 56 0.25 13.65 3.22
CA ALA A 56 1.19 14.76 3.13
C ALA A 56 2.45 14.42 2.33
N LEU A 57 2.89 13.16 2.35
CA LEU A 57 3.99 12.63 1.53
C LEU A 57 3.59 12.43 0.05
N GLY A 58 2.30 12.58 -0.28
CA GLY A 58 1.79 12.51 -1.65
C GLY A 58 1.06 11.21 -2.00
N PHE A 59 0.90 10.29 -1.03
CA PHE A 59 0.08 9.10 -1.24
C PHE A 59 -1.40 9.48 -1.41
N ARG A 60 -2.05 8.73 -2.29
CA ARG A 60 -3.47 8.87 -2.66
C ARG A 60 -4.28 7.66 -2.31
N LYS A 61 -3.63 6.50 -2.17
CA LYS A 61 -4.30 5.24 -1.86
C LYS A 61 -3.41 4.36 -0.99
N VAL A 62 -4.03 3.66 -0.05
CA VAL A 62 -3.40 2.61 0.74
C VAL A 62 -4.26 1.36 0.70
N VAL A 63 -3.63 0.21 0.48
CA VAL A 63 -4.26 -1.10 0.64
C VAL A 63 -3.81 -1.67 1.98
N ALA A 64 -4.73 -1.68 2.94
CA ALA A 64 -4.47 -2.25 4.25
C ALA A 64 -4.56 -3.78 4.18
N THR A 65 -3.42 -4.44 4.34
CA THR A 65 -3.25 -5.89 4.27
C THR A 65 -3.04 -6.45 5.66
N LEU A 66 -4.00 -7.23 6.15
CA LEU A 66 -3.90 -7.87 7.47
C LEU A 66 -3.51 -9.34 7.32
N HIS A 67 -2.69 -9.84 8.25
CA HIS A 67 -2.38 -11.25 8.30
C HIS A 67 -3.63 -12.07 8.62
N ILE A 68 -3.84 -13.15 7.86
CA ILE A 68 -4.83 -14.17 8.18
C ILE A 68 -4.09 -15.49 8.41
N MET A 69 -3.95 -15.87 9.68
CA MET A 69 -3.27 -17.10 10.05
C MET A 69 -4.00 -17.78 11.20
N ASP A 70 -4.59 -18.95 10.93
CA ASP A 70 -5.30 -19.71 11.95
C ASP A 70 -4.37 -20.06 13.12
N GLY A 71 -4.89 -19.94 14.34
CA GLY A 71 -4.13 -20.12 15.58
C GLY A 71 -3.26 -18.94 16.04
N PHE A 72 -3.07 -17.90 15.21
CA PHE A 72 -2.28 -16.70 15.57
C PHE A 72 -3.04 -15.40 15.31
N TYR A 73 -3.47 -15.18 14.06
CA TYR A 73 -4.17 -13.98 13.60
C TYR A 73 -5.56 -14.34 13.11
N GLN A 74 -6.53 -14.26 14.03
CA GLN A 74 -7.94 -14.59 13.78
C GLN A 74 -8.70 -13.42 13.14
N ASN A 75 -8.08 -12.77 12.15
CA ASN A 75 -8.74 -11.73 11.38
C ASN A 75 -9.77 -12.40 10.46
N THR A 76 -11.03 -11.96 10.57
CA THR A 76 -12.14 -12.43 9.72
C THR A 76 -12.49 -11.37 8.70
N THR A 77 -13.09 -11.77 7.58
CA THR A 77 -13.58 -10.83 6.57
C THR A 77 -14.47 -9.75 7.19
N ASP A 78 -15.39 -10.13 8.09
CA ASP A 78 -16.30 -9.20 8.77
C ASP A 78 -15.57 -8.19 9.66
N SER A 79 -14.59 -8.64 10.46
CA SER A 79 -13.83 -7.74 11.33
C SER A 79 -13.00 -6.74 10.53
N ILE A 80 -12.41 -7.19 9.41
CA ILE A 80 -11.62 -6.33 8.51
C ILE A 80 -12.51 -5.24 7.89
N PHE A 81 -13.68 -5.62 7.36
CA PHE A 81 -14.60 -4.65 6.76
C PHE A 81 -15.21 -3.69 7.78
N ALA A 82 -15.50 -4.15 9.00
CA ALA A 82 -15.99 -3.29 10.07
C ALA A 82 -14.95 -2.22 10.44
N ALA A 83 -13.70 -2.62 10.69
CA ALA A 83 -12.60 -1.69 10.99
C ALA A 83 -12.36 -0.69 9.85
N ALA A 84 -12.39 -1.16 8.60
CA ALA A 84 -12.23 -0.32 7.43
C ALA A 84 -13.35 0.71 7.29
N SER A 85 -14.59 0.33 7.61
CA SER A 85 -15.75 1.21 7.55
C SER A 85 -15.66 2.35 8.56
N ILE A 86 -15.24 2.04 9.79
CA ILE A 86 -15.01 3.05 10.85
C ILE A 86 -13.93 4.04 10.40
N LEU A 87 -12.81 3.52 9.90
CA LEU A 87 -11.69 4.34 9.45
C LEU A 87 -12.07 5.23 8.26
N LYS A 88 -12.78 4.68 7.26
CA LYS A 88 -13.30 5.45 6.11
C LYS A 88 -14.25 6.57 6.54
N TYR A 89 -15.12 6.30 7.51
CA TYR A 89 -16.04 7.31 8.03
C TYR A 89 -15.29 8.48 8.67
N GLU A 90 -14.28 8.20 9.51
CA GLU A 90 -13.49 9.25 10.14
C GLU A 90 -12.61 10.02 9.14
N LEU A 91 -12.04 9.35 8.11
CA LEU A 91 -11.32 10.03 7.03
C LEU A 91 -12.21 11.03 6.28
N GLN A 92 -13.46 10.65 5.98
CA GLN A 92 -14.43 11.53 5.33
C GLN A 92 -14.78 12.74 6.21
N LYS A 93 -15.04 12.49 7.50
CA LYS A 93 -15.34 13.54 8.49
C LYS A 93 -14.20 14.55 8.64
N LEU A 94 -12.95 14.07 8.62
CA LEU A 94 -11.74 14.90 8.72
C LEU A 94 -11.26 15.46 7.36
N LYS A 95 -11.93 15.11 6.26
CA LYS A 95 -11.60 15.54 4.89
C LYS A 95 -10.16 15.21 4.47
N ILE A 96 -9.67 14.04 4.90
CA ILE A 96 -8.34 13.56 4.50
C ILE A 96 -8.48 12.89 3.13
N ASN A 97 -7.74 13.39 2.14
CA ASN A 97 -7.85 12.95 0.75
C ASN A 97 -6.92 11.76 0.45
N ILE A 98 -7.26 10.60 1.02
CA ILE A 98 -6.59 9.32 0.79
C ILE A 98 -7.62 8.19 0.74
N GLU A 99 -7.52 7.33 -0.26
CA GLU A 99 -8.37 6.16 -0.43
C GLU A 99 -7.81 4.99 0.39
N VAL A 100 -8.68 4.24 1.06
CA VAL A 100 -8.30 3.04 1.79
C VAL A 100 -9.06 1.84 1.23
N GLU A 101 -8.31 0.83 0.81
CA GLU A 101 -8.81 -0.50 0.48
C GLU A 101 -8.30 -1.52 1.48
N VAL A 102 -8.89 -2.71 1.46
CA VAL A 102 -8.50 -3.80 2.34
C VAL A 102 -8.20 -5.04 1.54
N ALA A 103 -7.17 -5.74 1.97
CA ALA A 103 -6.76 -7.05 1.48
C ALA A 103 -6.24 -7.88 2.66
N ALA A 104 -5.81 -9.10 2.37
CA ALA A 104 -5.20 -10.00 3.35
C ALA A 104 -3.81 -10.39 2.89
N GLU A 105 -2.94 -10.70 3.85
CA GLU A 105 -1.64 -11.34 3.66
C GLU A 105 -1.63 -12.75 4.24
#